data_AF-A0AAC8Q1J0-F1
#
_entry.id   AF-A0AAC8Q1J0-F1
#
_cell.length_a   1.000
_cell.length_b   1.000
_cell.length_c   1.000
_cell.angle_alpha   90.00
_cell.angle_beta   90.00
_cell.angle_gamma   90.00
#
_symmetry.space_group_name_H-M   'P 1'
#
loop_
_entity.id
_entity.type
_entity.pdbx_description
1 polymer ?
#
loop_
_entity_poly.entity_id
_entity_poly.type
_entity_poly.pdbx_seq_one_letter_code
_entity_poly.pdbx_strand_id
1 'polypeptide(L)'
;MSLHVAISAVRSPVESRSELEPKAFRQVIPLEDARPGLKLIPFRSGARPGHEALAPGEGCSLHIGLFDSRSTARDDGALWLLYSLHPGLGRHRVKEPLRVRMSVWLLPDSPEDGGTRALPGLVCHEVPLCQPACATPAQLVPAGAGASRGSYVAALPYAAVREGLSRLGAAGAGAFSLAHLFHRRFRVSLELCAGERVLAGDSTEVELYDLGSFGSLYQRVMDSLVRPDTGAQVARWGARGLSVAHHPWFPVLTIGMDKARLYLEALESDVSQHTTHLPDPRWLVRVGLYLELLTALGVVEAVRDEYPDLLSAEERHMLEHAPVLAPIRERLNVAAWREVWSLRHIAAPSRWLKRGVVGVMNLLRKQRATRAFLETHHEDLERAMELAGPALGGTHETWLRVFQDAERAVLRNVDVAFPELRALPARWRRWVLWRECGDFEALGLGRVPGWLSRWVGDQDGLFASASREYRRSMNEVAHRARERGWMVYSGGECVPREASLIESWLGHARGRRAPRAESEPASWPSGAGFARLVSK
;
A
#
# COMPACT_ATOMS: atom_id res chain seq x y z
N MET A 1 -6.62 -29.71 59.06
CA MET A 1 -5.75 -30.09 57.92
C MET A 1 -5.01 -28.81 57.51
N SER A 2 -3.95 -28.44 58.25
CA SER A 2 -2.51 -28.62 57.90
C SER A 2 -2.09 -27.76 56.71
N LEU A 3 -1.05 -26.91 56.72
CA LEU A 3 -0.20 -26.27 57.72
C LEU A 3 0.62 -25.20 56.95
N HIS A 4 0.74 -23.98 57.50
CA HIS A 4 1.86 -23.02 57.47
C HIS A 4 3.01 -22.99 56.41
N VAL A 5 3.38 -21.73 56.03
CA VAL A 5 4.76 -21.16 55.82
C VAL A 5 5.41 -21.51 54.44
N ALA A 6 6.12 -20.66 53.68
CA ALA A 6 7.05 -19.56 53.99
C ALA A 6 7.26 -18.59 52.80
N ILE A 7 7.67 -17.37 53.13
CA ILE A 7 8.40 -16.43 52.26
C ILE A 7 9.85 -16.91 52.15
N SER A 8 10.44 -16.85 50.94
CA SER A 8 11.89 -16.78 50.82
C SER A 8 12.30 -16.00 49.56
N ALA A 9 13.08 -14.96 49.78
CA ALA A 9 13.79 -14.20 48.76
C ALA A 9 15.09 -14.92 48.41
N VAL A 10 15.38 -15.08 47.12
CA VAL A 10 16.72 -15.43 46.62
C VAL A 10 17.04 -14.56 45.41
N ARG A 11 18.21 -13.92 45.49
CA ARG A 11 18.87 -13.11 44.46
C ARG A 11 19.51 -14.00 43.38
N SER A 12 19.43 -13.53 42.13
CA SER A 12 20.44 -13.67 41.03
C SER A 12 20.73 -15.09 40.48
N PRO A 13 21.15 -15.25 39.19
CA PRO A 13 21.89 -14.28 38.38
C PRO A 13 21.33 -13.95 36.99
N VAL A 14 21.73 -12.78 36.54
CA VAL A 14 21.83 -12.38 35.14
C VAL A 14 22.81 -13.34 34.45
N GLU A 15 22.28 -14.29 33.68
CA GLU A 15 23.05 -14.97 32.65
C GLU A 15 22.73 -14.32 31.29
N SER A 16 23.68 -13.51 30.84
CA SER A 16 23.85 -13.13 29.45
C SER A 16 24.04 -14.40 28.61
N ARG A 17 23.02 -14.77 27.82
CA ARG A 17 23.21 -15.61 26.63
C ARG A 17 23.15 -14.73 25.39
N SER A 18 24.29 -14.10 25.11
CA SER A 18 24.74 -13.89 23.73
C SER A 18 25.00 -15.26 23.09
N GLU A 19 25.02 -15.28 21.76
CA GLU A 19 25.32 -16.45 20.89
C GLU A 19 24.11 -17.33 20.54
N LEU A 20 23.16 -16.73 19.81
CA LEU A 20 22.57 -17.44 18.67
C LEU A 20 23.44 -17.13 17.46
N GLU A 21 24.50 -17.92 17.28
CA GLU A 21 25.17 -17.99 15.98
C GLU A 21 24.13 -18.35 14.90
N PRO A 22 24.09 -17.64 13.77
CA PRO A 22 23.33 -18.10 12.63
C PRO A 22 24.01 -19.36 12.11
N LYS A 23 23.45 -20.54 12.44
CA LYS A 23 23.81 -21.78 11.76
C LYS A 23 23.44 -21.63 10.29
N ALA A 24 24.39 -21.14 9.50
CA ALA A 24 24.36 -21.18 8.06
C ALA A 24 24.03 -22.63 7.65
N PHE A 25 22.84 -22.84 7.11
CA PHE A 25 22.47 -24.07 6.41
C PHE A 25 23.34 -24.15 5.14
N ARG A 26 24.62 -24.48 5.29
CA ARG A 26 25.41 -25.04 4.20
C ARG A 26 24.84 -26.42 3.94
N GLN A 27 23.90 -26.53 2.99
CA GLN A 27 23.68 -27.83 2.33
C GLN A 27 25.03 -28.24 1.73
N VAL A 28 25.71 -29.15 2.41
CA VAL A 28 26.89 -29.84 1.88
C VAL A 28 26.36 -30.80 0.83
N ILE A 29 26.20 -30.30 -0.40
CA ILE A 29 25.97 -31.15 -1.56
C ILE A 29 27.21 -32.06 -1.67
N PRO A 30 27.06 -33.40 -1.64
CA PRO A 30 28.19 -34.31 -1.80
C PRO A 30 28.99 -33.95 -3.06
N LEU A 31 30.28 -33.69 -2.88
CA LEU A 31 31.16 -33.09 -3.91
C LEU A 31 31.39 -33.97 -5.15
N GLU A 32 31.01 -35.24 -5.13
CA GLU A 32 31.48 -36.21 -6.12
C GLU A 32 30.60 -36.32 -7.38
N ASP A 33 29.37 -35.79 -7.40
CA ASP A 33 28.43 -35.98 -8.53
C ASP A 33 27.59 -34.74 -8.93
N ALA A 34 28.02 -33.53 -8.56
CA ALA A 34 27.25 -32.33 -8.92
C ALA A 34 27.34 -32.07 -10.44
N ARG A 35 26.27 -32.40 -11.18
CA ARG A 35 26.05 -31.95 -12.57
C ARG A 35 25.94 -30.42 -12.61
N PRO A 36 26.20 -29.78 -13.76
CA PRO A 36 25.87 -28.37 -13.96
C PRO A 36 24.41 -28.12 -13.61
N GLY A 37 24.15 -27.08 -12.82
CA GLY A 37 22.83 -26.76 -12.29
C GLY A 37 22.58 -25.27 -12.30
N LEU A 38 21.33 -24.93 -12.59
CA LEU A 38 20.76 -23.60 -12.42
C LEU A 38 19.51 -23.77 -11.58
N LYS A 39 19.35 -22.90 -10.58
CA LYS A 39 18.16 -22.89 -9.73
C LYS A 39 17.76 -21.46 -9.40
N LEU A 40 16.52 -21.10 -9.70
CA LEU A 40 15.89 -19.88 -9.24
C LEU A 40 15.71 -19.98 -7.72
N ILE A 41 16.09 -18.93 -7.01
CA ILE A 41 16.00 -18.90 -5.55
C ILE A 41 14.63 -18.33 -5.19
N PRO A 42 13.71 -19.12 -4.59
CA PRO A 42 12.38 -18.65 -4.22
C PRO A 42 12.43 -17.69 -3.04
N PHE A 43 11.42 -16.83 -2.94
CA PHE A 43 11.46 -15.67 -2.06
C PHE A 43 10.97 -15.93 -0.65
N ARG A 44 11.63 -15.29 0.31
CA ARG A 44 11.15 -15.15 1.68
C ARG A 44 10.63 -13.73 1.90
N SER A 45 9.49 -13.59 2.57
CA SER A 45 8.93 -12.29 2.95
C SER A 45 9.92 -11.52 3.82
N GLY A 46 10.04 -10.20 3.61
CA GLY A 46 10.88 -9.29 4.41
C GLY A 46 12.35 -9.18 4.00
N ALA A 47 12.77 -9.83 2.93
CA ALA A 47 14.17 -10.16 2.65
C ALA A 47 14.61 -9.51 1.30
N ARG A 48 15.89 -9.12 1.03
CA ARG A 48 16.32 -8.41 -0.22
C ARG A 48 17.34 -9.12 -1.14
N PRO A 49 17.38 -8.90 -2.47
CA PRO A 49 18.23 -9.68 -3.38
C PRO A 49 19.73 -9.54 -3.10
N GLY A 50 20.17 -8.33 -2.73
CA GLY A 50 21.54 -8.09 -2.28
C GLY A 50 21.88 -8.80 -0.98
N HIS A 51 20.94 -8.83 -0.02
CA HIS A 51 21.11 -9.59 1.22
C HIS A 51 21.09 -11.11 0.96
N GLU A 52 20.22 -11.64 0.09
CA GLU A 52 20.18 -13.07 -0.27
C GLU A 52 21.47 -13.52 -0.96
N ALA A 53 22.02 -12.69 -1.83
CA ALA A 53 23.25 -13.02 -2.53
C ALA A 53 24.47 -13.05 -1.60
N LEU A 54 24.46 -12.21 -0.55
CA LEU A 54 25.49 -12.20 0.48
C LEU A 54 25.26 -13.27 1.56
N ALA A 55 24.00 -13.53 1.89
CA ALA A 55 23.53 -14.46 2.90
C ALA A 55 22.28 -15.21 2.38
N PRO A 56 22.46 -16.35 1.69
CA PRO A 56 21.35 -17.15 1.18
C PRO A 56 20.38 -17.55 2.31
N GLY A 57 19.11 -17.22 2.17
CA GLY A 57 18.05 -17.33 3.17
C GLY A 57 17.58 -16.00 3.77
N GLU A 58 18.23 -14.87 3.48
CA GLU A 58 17.97 -13.51 4.00
C GLU A 58 17.43 -12.52 2.95
N GLY A 59 16.97 -12.99 1.79
CA GLY A 59 16.53 -12.11 0.72
C GLY A 59 15.60 -12.59 -0.40
N CYS A 60 14.89 -11.62 -1.01
CA CYS A 60 13.89 -11.83 -2.08
C CYS A 60 14.41 -11.37 -3.44
N SER A 61 14.00 -12.01 -4.51
CA SER A 61 13.53 -11.31 -5.71
C SER A 61 12.00 -11.22 -5.57
N LEU A 62 11.31 -10.45 -6.39
CA LEU A 62 9.89 -10.22 -6.20
C LEU A 62 9.16 -10.89 -7.37
N HIS A 63 8.16 -11.72 -7.11
CA HIS A 63 7.21 -12.14 -8.15
C HIS A 63 6.28 -10.97 -8.56
N ILE A 64 6.72 -9.72 -8.32
CA ILE A 64 6.03 -8.50 -8.65
C ILE A 64 7.01 -7.54 -9.32
N GLY A 65 6.62 -6.97 -10.46
CA GLY A 65 7.22 -5.80 -11.04
C GLY A 65 6.21 -4.67 -11.13
N LEU A 66 6.71 -3.44 -11.07
CA LEU A 66 5.90 -2.23 -11.19
C LEU A 66 6.22 -1.58 -12.51
N PHE A 67 5.18 -1.21 -13.22
CA PHE A 67 5.23 -0.66 -14.56
C PHE A 67 4.41 0.64 -14.57
N ASP A 68 4.83 1.61 -15.36
CA ASP A 68 4.00 2.77 -15.70
C ASP A 68 3.88 2.85 -17.21
N SER A 69 2.73 2.43 -17.74
CA SER A 69 2.48 2.45 -19.19
C SER A 69 2.37 3.87 -19.75
N ARG A 70 2.11 4.87 -18.91
CA ARG A 70 1.92 6.28 -19.28
C ARG A 70 3.23 7.04 -19.31
N SER A 71 4.23 6.58 -18.56
CA SER A 71 5.56 7.18 -18.56
C SER A 71 6.25 6.91 -19.90
N THR A 72 6.74 7.99 -20.54
CA THR A 72 7.63 7.96 -21.70
C THR A 72 9.09 8.20 -21.32
N ALA A 73 9.37 8.45 -20.03
CA ALA A 73 10.74 8.48 -19.53
C ALA A 73 11.37 7.10 -19.79
N ARG A 74 12.70 7.05 -19.96
CA ARG A 74 13.39 5.77 -20.01
C ARG A 74 13.06 5.00 -18.73
N ASP A 75 12.28 3.93 -18.87
CA ASP A 75 12.08 2.94 -17.82
C ASP A 75 13.44 2.26 -17.59
N ASP A 76 14.27 2.87 -16.76
CA ASP A 76 15.54 2.30 -16.31
C ASP A 76 15.29 1.17 -15.27
N GLY A 77 14.02 0.93 -14.93
CA GLY A 77 13.59 -0.17 -14.05
C GLY A 77 13.71 -1.54 -14.73
N ALA A 78 14.00 -2.54 -13.91
CA ALA A 78 14.00 -3.93 -14.33
C ALA A 78 13.45 -4.82 -13.22
N LEU A 79 12.74 -5.87 -13.60
CA LEU A 79 12.42 -6.95 -12.69
C LEU A 79 13.68 -7.81 -12.49
N TRP A 80 14.12 -7.97 -11.25
CA TRP A 80 15.31 -8.78 -10.95
C TRP A 80 14.91 -10.18 -10.53
N LEU A 81 15.57 -11.18 -11.10
CA LEU A 81 15.45 -12.60 -10.74
C LEU A 81 16.79 -13.08 -10.18
N LEU A 82 16.76 -13.63 -8.97
CA LEU A 82 17.95 -14.19 -8.34
C LEU A 82 18.02 -15.70 -8.63
N TYR A 83 19.20 -16.14 -9.07
CA TYR A 83 19.45 -17.55 -9.35
C TYR A 83 20.84 -17.96 -8.86
N SER A 84 20.99 -19.25 -8.59
CA SER A 84 22.26 -19.87 -8.27
C SER A 84 22.78 -20.67 -9.45
N LEU A 85 24.09 -20.59 -9.68
CA LEU A 85 24.79 -21.42 -10.63
C LEU A 85 25.71 -22.42 -9.92
N HIS A 86 25.67 -23.64 -10.42
CA HIS A 86 26.61 -24.69 -10.08
C HIS A 86 27.23 -25.17 -11.39
N PRO A 87 28.50 -24.86 -11.70
CA PRO A 87 29.12 -25.21 -12.99
C PRO A 87 29.44 -26.71 -13.13
N GLY A 88 29.05 -27.52 -12.14
CA GLY A 88 29.39 -28.92 -12.01
C GLY A 88 30.82 -29.16 -11.51
N LEU A 89 31.11 -30.39 -11.07
CA LEU A 89 32.42 -30.81 -10.58
C LEU A 89 32.91 -32.08 -11.29
N GLY A 90 34.22 -32.33 -11.23
CA GLY A 90 34.84 -33.57 -11.72
C GLY A 90 34.59 -33.84 -13.21
N ARG A 91 34.03 -35.02 -13.52
CA ARG A 91 33.77 -35.49 -14.90
C ARG A 91 32.66 -34.71 -15.61
N HIS A 92 31.85 -33.96 -14.86
CA HIS A 92 30.77 -33.13 -15.40
C HIS A 92 31.20 -31.68 -15.67
N ARG A 93 32.50 -31.38 -15.53
CA ARG A 93 33.05 -30.06 -15.84
C ARG A 93 32.94 -29.79 -17.34
N VAL A 94 32.18 -28.75 -17.65
CA VAL A 94 32.01 -28.24 -19.01
C VAL A 94 33.27 -27.45 -19.41
N LYS A 95 33.80 -27.70 -20.60
CA LYS A 95 34.99 -26.97 -21.11
C LYS A 95 34.59 -25.71 -21.86
N GLU A 96 33.41 -25.71 -22.46
CA GLU A 96 32.83 -24.56 -23.15
C GLU A 96 32.44 -23.44 -22.18
N PRO A 97 32.45 -22.18 -22.61
CA PRO A 97 31.95 -21.07 -21.81
C PRO A 97 30.46 -21.26 -21.52
N LEU A 98 30.12 -21.23 -20.24
CA LEU A 98 28.75 -21.29 -19.76
C LEU A 98 28.06 -19.94 -19.95
N ARG A 99 26.83 -19.98 -20.47
CA ARG A 99 25.96 -18.81 -20.67
C ARG A 99 24.61 -19.06 -20.03
N VAL A 100 23.92 -17.98 -19.67
CA VAL A 100 22.53 -18.06 -19.21
C VAL A 100 21.64 -17.40 -20.24
N ARG A 101 20.56 -18.07 -20.64
CA ARG A 101 19.52 -17.54 -21.51
C ARG A 101 18.25 -17.34 -20.70
N MET A 102 17.50 -16.29 -21.00
CA MET A 102 16.20 -16.00 -20.43
C MET A 102 15.15 -16.04 -21.53
N SER A 103 14.04 -16.68 -21.23
CA SER A 103 12.86 -16.68 -22.07
C SER A 103 11.66 -16.20 -21.25
N VAL A 104 10.86 -15.31 -21.84
CA VAL A 104 9.68 -14.73 -21.20
C VAL A 104 8.44 -15.07 -22.02
N TRP A 105 7.40 -15.54 -21.33
CA TRP A 105 6.12 -15.82 -21.93
C TRP A 105 4.98 -15.15 -21.18
N LEU A 106 4.09 -14.50 -21.92
CA LEU A 106 2.83 -13.99 -21.42
C LEU A 106 1.88 -15.15 -21.12
N LEU A 107 1.43 -15.24 -19.88
CA LEU A 107 0.41 -16.20 -19.47
C LEU A 107 -0.98 -15.65 -19.80
N PRO A 108 -1.95 -16.51 -20.15
CA PRO A 108 -3.33 -16.09 -20.37
C PRO A 108 -3.98 -15.68 -19.04
N ASP A 109 -4.93 -14.73 -19.09
CA ASP A 109 -5.64 -14.24 -17.89
C ASP A 109 -6.63 -15.30 -17.36
N SER A 110 -7.23 -16.08 -18.27
CA SER A 110 -8.03 -17.26 -17.97
C SER A 110 -7.59 -18.49 -18.80
N PRO A 111 -7.92 -19.71 -18.39
CA PRO A 111 -7.65 -20.92 -19.20
C PRO A 111 -8.29 -20.89 -20.59
N GLU A 112 -9.32 -20.06 -20.78
CA GLU A 112 -10.10 -19.94 -22.02
C GLU A 112 -9.48 -18.94 -23.01
N ASP A 113 -8.61 -18.03 -22.56
CA ASP A 113 -7.98 -16.99 -23.38
C ASP A 113 -6.82 -17.51 -24.27
N GLY A 114 -6.73 -18.83 -24.43
CA GLY A 114 -5.75 -19.52 -25.25
C GLY A 114 -4.45 -19.88 -24.52
N GLY A 115 -3.43 -20.21 -25.31
CA GLY A 115 -2.15 -20.71 -24.81
C GLY A 115 -1.20 -19.59 -24.36
N THR A 116 -0.17 -19.99 -23.60
CA THR A 116 0.98 -19.15 -23.27
C THR A 116 1.66 -18.60 -24.54
N ARG A 117 1.92 -17.29 -24.60
CA ARG A 117 2.49 -16.61 -25.77
C ARG A 117 3.91 -16.16 -25.49
N ALA A 118 4.86 -16.52 -26.35
CA ALA A 118 6.24 -16.06 -26.24
C ALA A 118 6.32 -14.54 -26.46
N LEU A 119 7.09 -13.84 -25.63
CA LEU A 119 7.22 -12.40 -25.70
C LEU A 119 8.34 -12.03 -26.71
N PRO A 120 8.02 -11.43 -27.87
CA PRO A 120 9.00 -11.22 -28.93
C PRO A 120 10.18 -10.36 -28.48
N GLY A 121 11.40 -10.80 -28.78
CA GLY A 121 12.65 -10.13 -28.35
C GLY A 121 13.16 -10.58 -26.98
N LEU A 122 12.37 -11.35 -26.22
CA LEU A 122 12.72 -11.91 -24.93
C LEU A 122 12.66 -13.45 -24.93
N VAL A 123 12.88 -14.07 -26.09
CA VAL A 123 13.03 -15.53 -26.23
C VAL A 123 14.50 -15.84 -26.44
N CYS A 124 15.04 -16.74 -25.62
CA CYS A 124 16.45 -17.12 -25.62
C CYS A 124 17.41 -15.91 -25.50
N HIS A 125 16.98 -14.86 -24.78
CA HIS A 125 17.75 -13.64 -24.56
C HIS A 125 18.97 -13.94 -23.68
N GLU A 126 20.18 -13.62 -24.13
CA GLU A 126 21.39 -13.86 -23.35
C GLU A 126 21.42 -12.92 -22.12
N VAL A 127 21.53 -13.50 -20.93
CA VAL A 127 21.56 -12.77 -19.66
C VAL A 127 23.01 -12.54 -19.25
N PRO A 128 23.43 -11.28 -19.03
CA PRO A 128 24.73 -10.98 -18.45
C PRO A 128 24.89 -11.64 -17.08
N LEU A 129 26.04 -12.28 -16.84
CA LEU A 129 26.37 -12.85 -15.54
C LEU A 129 26.75 -11.74 -14.57
N CYS A 130 25.78 -11.27 -13.81
CA CYS A 130 25.96 -10.17 -12.87
C CYS A 130 25.82 -10.64 -11.43
N GLN A 131 26.72 -10.18 -10.56
CA GLN A 131 26.58 -10.32 -9.11
C GLN A 131 26.02 -9.01 -8.52
N PRO A 132 25.17 -9.07 -7.50
CA PRO A 132 24.69 -7.86 -6.83
C PRO A 132 25.82 -7.19 -6.04
N ALA A 133 25.99 -5.87 -6.19
CA ALA A 133 26.98 -5.12 -5.43
C ALA A 133 26.57 -4.95 -3.95
N CYS A 134 27.56 -4.97 -3.04
CA CYS A 134 27.35 -4.84 -1.59
C CYS A 134 26.86 -3.46 -1.13
N ALA A 135 27.09 -2.40 -1.92
CA ALA A 135 26.97 -1.01 -1.45
C ALA A 135 25.71 -0.28 -1.95
N THR A 136 25.19 -0.64 -3.13
CA THR A 136 24.01 -0.03 -3.73
C THR A 136 23.23 -1.10 -4.49
N PRO A 137 21.95 -1.33 -4.15
CA PRO A 137 21.13 -2.32 -4.82
C PRO A 137 20.87 -2.05 -6.30
N ALA A 138 21.34 -0.94 -6.87
CA ALA A 138 21.18 -0.60 -8.28
C ALA A 138 22.43 -0.93 -9.14
N GLN A 139 23.52 -1.41 -8.54
CA GLN A 139 24.75 -1.70 -9.27
C GLN A 139 24.95 -3.21 -9.41
N LEU A 140 24.86 -3.68 -10.65
CA LEU A 140 25.27 -5.02 -11.03
C LEU A 140 26.77 -5.01 -11.32
N VAL A 141 27.53 -5.86 -10.62
CA VAL A 141 28.95 -6.08 -10.92
C VAL A 141 29.03 -7.21 -11.93
N PRO A 142 29.58 -6.97 -13.14
CA PRO A 142 29.85 -8.07 -14.06
C PRO A 142 30.73 -9.09 -13.35
N ALA A 143 30.29 -10.36 -13.33
CA ALA A 143 31.20 -11.42 -12.95
C ALA A 143 32.36 -11.42 -13.96
N GLY A 144 33.58 -11.65 -13.48
CA GLY A 144 34.74 -11.82 -14.36
C GLY A 144 34.51 -12.93 -15.40
N ALA A 145 35.45 -13.13 -16.32
CA ALA A 145 35.29 -14.04 -17.46
C ALA A 145 34.88 -15.47 -17.04
N GLY A 146 33.58 -15.78 -17.12
CA GLY A 146 32.98 -17.11 -16.93
C GLY A 146 32.03 -17.23 -15.73
N ALA A 147 30.98 -18.04 -15.89
CA ALA A 147 30.12 -18.45 -14.77
C ALA A 147 30.91 -19.32 -13.79
N SER A 148 30.98 -18.86 -12.54
CA SER A 148 31.53 -19.60 -11.42
C SER A 148 30.40 -20.03 -10.49
N ARG A 149 30.72 -20.82 -9.47
CA ARG A 149 29.73 -21.18 -8.46
C ARG A 149 29.35 -19.94 -7.67
N GLY A 150 28.09 -19.57 -7.64
CA GLY A 150 27.63 -18.39 -6.90
C GLY A 150 26.17 -18.02 -7.19
N SER A 151 25.76 -16.90 -6.60
CA SER A 151 24.46 -16.28 -6.83
C SER A 151 24.59 -15.14 -7.84
N TYR A 152 23.62 -15.03 -8.72
CA TYR A 152 23.61 -14.14 -9.87
C TYR A 152 22.22 -13.51 -10.07
N VAL A 153 22.18 -12.34 -10.68
CA VAL A 153 20.94 -11.62 -10.99
C VAL A 153 20.69 -11.59 -12.48
N ALA A 154 19.48 -11.98 -12.89
CA ALA A 154 18.95 -11.76 -14.22
C ALA A 154 18.00 -10.56 -14.16
N ALA A 155 18.32 -9.50 -14.89
CA ALA A 155 17.45 -8.34 -15.00
C ALA A 155 16.56 -8.48 -16.23
N LEU A 156 15.25 -8.32 -16.05
CA LEU A 156 14.25 -8.21 -17.12
C LEU A 156 13.86 -6.73 -17.27
N PRO A 157 14.39 -6.02 -18.27
CA PRO A 157 14.12 -4.59 -18.44
C PRO A 157 12.65 -4.36 -18.80
N TYR A 158 11.99 -3.41 -18.13
CA TYR A 158 10.59 -3.10 -18.41
C TYR A 158 10.38 -2.57 -19.83
N ALA A 159 11.37 -1.85 -20.38
CA ALA A 159 11.35 -1.42 -21.78
C ALA A 159 11.26 -2.60 -22.77
N ALA A 160 11.99 -3.70 -22.53
CA ALA A 160 11.95 -4.89 -23.37
C ALA A 160 10.61 -5.61 -23.25
N VAL A 161 10.02 -5.65 -22.05
CA VAL A 161 8.67 -6.20 -21.84
C VAL A 161 7.63 -5.38 -22.61
N ARG A 162 7.69 -4.04 -22.53
CA ARG A 162 6.81 -3.12 -23.24
C ARG A 162 6.88 -3.30 -24.76
N GLU A 163 8.10 -3.41 -25.30
CA GLU A 163 8.32 -3.65 -26.72
C GLU A 163 7.75 -5.00 -27.16
N GLY A 164 8.00 -6.07 -26.38
CA GLY A 164 7.44 -7.39 -26.65
C GLY A 164 5.91 -7.39 -26.63
N LEU A 165 5.30 -6.75 -25.63
CA LEU A 165 3.86 -6.56 -25.54
C LEU A 165 3.31 -5.79 -26.75
N SER A 166 4.01 -4.76 -27.21
CA SER A 166 3.65 -4.02 -28.42
C SER A 166 3.63 -4.85 -29.67
N ARG A 167 4.63 -5.73 -29.84
CA ARG A 167 4.70 -6.63 -30.99
C ARG A 167 3.61 -7.71 -30.97
N LEU A 168 3.07 -8.03 -29.80
CA LEU A 168 1.90 -8.91 -29.65
C LEU A 168 0.56 -8.20 -29.88
N GLY A 169 0.56 -6.91 -30.24
CA GLY A 169 -0.67 -6.12 -30.34
C GLY A 169 -1.30 -5.81 -28.97
N ALA A 170 -0.54 -5.99 -27.89
CA ALA A 170 -0.97 -5.81 -26.51
C ALA A 170 -0.18 -4.68 -25.85
N ALA A 171 0.00 -3.53 -26.52
CA ALA A 171 0.69 -2.35 -25.97
C ALA A 171 -0.25 -1.19 -25.62
N GLY A 172 0.33 -0.21 -24.90
CA GLY A 172 -0.33 1.03 -24.50
C GLY A 172 -1.30 0.84 -23.35
N ALA A 173 -2.24 1.78 -23.18
CA ALA A 173 -3.25 1.73 -22.13
C ALA A 173 -4.15 0.46 -22.21
N GLY A 174 -4.24 -0.18 -23.38
CA GLY A 174 -4.95 -1.45 -23.57
C GLY A 174 -4.21 -2.66 -23.01
N ALA A 175 -2.89 -2.57 -22.81
CA ALA A 175 -2.07 -3.68 -22.33
C ALA A 175 -2.39 -4.08 -20.88
N PHE A 176 -2.75 -3.09 -20.06
CA PHE A 176 -3.02 -3.21 -18.63
C PHE A 176 -4.34 -2.50 -18.29
N SER A 177 -5.39 -2.75 -19.08
CA SER A 177 -6.70 -2.14 -18.88
C SER A 177 -7.51 -2.84 -17.78
N LEU A 178 -8.75 -2.37 -17.57
CA LEU A 178 -9.72 -3.02 -16.68
C LEU A 178 -9.98 -4.48 -17.07
N ALA A 179 -9.87 -4.82 -18.36
CA ALA A 179 -10.00 -6.19 -18.87
C ALA A 179 -8.96 -7.16 -18.27
N HIS A 180 -7.89 -6.62 -17.70
CA HIS A 180 -6.75 -7.38 -17.18
C HIS A 180 -6.47 -7.03 -15.73
N LEU A 181 -7.41 -6.34 -15.07
CA LEU A 181 -7.26 -5.83 -13.70
C LEU A 181 -5.94 -5.08 -13.51
N PHE A 182 -5.51 -4.30 -14.50
CA PHE A 182 -4.26 -3.53 -14.46
C PHE A 182 -2.98 -4.33 -14.18
N HIS A 183 -2.98 -5.65 -14.39
CA HIS A 183 -1.80 -6.49 -14.22
C HIS A 183 -1.67 -7.56 -15.29
N ARG A 184 -0.47 -8.14 -15.40
CA ARG A 184 -0.15 -9.24 -16.32
C ARG A 184 0.71 -10.28 -15.66
N ARG A 185 0.46 -11.54 -15.98
CA ARG A 185 1.25 -12.68 -15.51
C ARG A 185 2.21 -13.14 -16.59
N PHE A 186 3.45 -13.36 -16.21
CA PHE A 186 4.48 -13.88 -17.10
C PHE A 186 5.13 -15.11 -16.48
N ARG A 187 5.46 -16.08 -17.32
CA ARG A 187 6.45 -17.10 -16.99
C ARG A 187 7.80 -16.62 -17.45
N VAL A 188 8.79 -16.71 -16.59
CA VAL A 188 10.19 -16.45 -16.93
C VAL A 188 10.98 -17.71 -16.66
N SER A 189 11.69 -18.19 -17.68
CA SER A 189 12.58 -19.34 -17.56
C SER A 189 14.01 -18.90 -17.80
N LEU A 190 14.91 -19.44 -16.99
CA LEU A 190 16.35 -19.31 -17.15
C LEU A 190 16.93 -20.66 -17.55
N GLU A 191 17.80 -20.66 -18.54
CA GLU A 191 18.48 -21.85 -19.06
C GLU A 191 19.99 -21.65 -18.99
N LEU A 192 20.70 -22.60 -18.38
CA LEU A 192 22.15 -22.69 -18.39
C LEU A 192 22.59 -23.45 -19.64
N CYS A 193 23.39 -22.80 -20.49
CA CYS A 193 23.81 -23.33 -21.78
C CYS A 193 25.33 -23.46 -21.89
N ALA A 194 25.78 -24.45 -22.67
CA ALA A 194 27.14 -24.60 -23.16
C ALA A 194 27.11 -24.68 -24.69
N GLY A 195 27.46 -23.57 -25.35
CA GLY A 195 27.09 -23.38 -26.75
C GLY A 195 25.58 -23.40 -26.92
N GLU A 196 25.07 -24.24 -27.82
CA GLU A 196 23.62 -24.43 -28.04
C GLU A 196 22.99 -25.50 -27.16
N ARG A 197 23.78 -26.24 -26.38
CA ARG A 197 23.25 -27.30 -25.52
C ARG A 197 22.77 -26.72 -24.19
N VAL A 198 21.48 -26.90 -23.90
CA VAL A 198 20.90 -26.63 -22.58
C VAL A 198 21.36 -27.71 -21.59
N LEU A 199 21.95 -27.29 -20.49
CA LEU A 199 22.48 -28.16 -19.44
C LEU A 199 21.53 -28.28 -18.25
N ALA A 200 20.88 -27.18 -17.89
CA ALA A 200 19.91 -27.08 -16.81
C ALA A 200 18.97 -25.91 -17.09
N GLY A 201 17.78 -25.92 -16.49
CA GLY A 201 16.86 -24.80 -16.56
C GLY A 201 15.91 -24.79 -15.38
N ASP A 202 15.39 -23.61 -15.08
CA ASP A 202 14.39 -23.40 -14.04
C ASP A 202 13.43 -22.28 -14.48
N SER A 203 12.23 -22.25 -13.91
CA SER A 203 11.22 -21.26 -14.28
C SER A 203 10.40 -20.77 -13.10
N THR A 204 9.93 -19.53 -13.19
CA THR A 204 9.04 -18.92 -12.20
C THR A 204 7.95 -18.10 -12.88
N GLU A 205 6.86 -17.84 -12.17
CA GLU A 205 5.86 -16.87 -12.56
C GLU A 205 6.11 -15.52 -11.87
N VAL A 206 5.75 -14.44 -12.55
CA VAL A 206 5.87 -13.06 -12.07
C VAL A 206 4.65 -12.25 -12.52
N GLU A 207 4.24 -11.30 -11.70
CA GLU A 207 3.13 -10.37 -11.99
C GLU A 207 3.70 -8.98 -12.25
N LEU A 208 3.30 -8.33 -13.33
CA LEU A 208 3.61 -6.91 -13.56
C LEU A 208 2.34 -6.09 -13.39
N TYR A 209 2.41 -5.00 -12.62
CA TYR A 209 1.29 -4.10 -12.35
C TYR A 209 1.54 -2.74 -12.98
N ASP A 210 0.55 -2.20 -13.67
CA ASP A 210 0.60 -0.84 -14.20
C ASP A 210 0.07 0.17 -13.16
N LEU A 211 0.97 0.71 -12.35
CA LEU A 211 0.62 1.65 -11.29
C LEU A 211 0.08 2.97 -11.84
N GLY A 212 0.58 3.39 -13.00
CA GLY A 212 0.12 4.61 -13.67
C GLY A 212 -1.36 4.51 -14.03
N SER A 213 -1.76 3.37 -14.60
CA SER A 213 -3.16 3.13 -14.95
C SER A 213 -4.06 2.84 -13.76
N PHE A 214 -3.55 2.07 -12.81
CA PHE A 214 -4.26 1.67 -11.60
C PHE A 214 -4.73 2.87 -10.76
N GLY A 215 -3.85 3.81 -10.41
CA GLY A 215 -4.16 4.94 -9.51
C GLY A 215 -5.08 6.02 -10.09
N SER A 216 -5.73 5.75 -11.24
CA SER A 216 -6.60 6.71 -11.91
C SER A 216 -8.08 6.59 -11.54
N LEU A 217 -8.51 5.56 -10.80
CA LEU A 217 -9.93 5.36 -10.52
C LEU A 217 -10.43 6.32 -9.43
N TYR A 218 -9.70 6.52 -8.34
CA TYR A 218 -10.06 7.57 -7.36
C TYR A 218 -9.99 8.98 -7.97
N GLN A 219 -8.97 9.24 -8.78
CA GLN A 219 -8.84 10.52 -9.48
C GLN A 219 -10.03 10.75 -10.42
N ARG A 220 -10.50 9.70 -11.10
CA ARG A 220 -11.70 9.74 -11.94
C ARG A 220 -12.96 10.06 -11.14
N VAL A 221 -13.15 9.43 -9.97
CA VAL A 221 -14.28 9.78 -9.07
C VAL A 221 -14.19 11.25 -8.65
N MET A 222 -13.00 11.77 -8.36
CA MET A 222 -12.83 13.18 -8.01
C MET A 222 -13.20 14.11 -9.19
N ASP A 223 -12.65 13.85 -10.38
CA ASP A 223 -12.74 14.77 -11.52
C ASP A 223 -14.03 14.65 -12.31
N SER A 224 -14.57 13.44 -12.45
CA SER A 224 -15.75 13.15 -13.29
C SER A 224 -17.06 13.07 -12.50
N LEU A 225 -17.01 12.92 -11.17
CA LEU A 225 -18.21 12.88 -10.32
C LEU A 225 -18.25 14.03 -9.32
N VAL A 226 -17.29 14.10 -8.39
CA VAL A 226 -17.34 15.04 -7.26
C VAL A 226 -17.22 16.50 -7.70
N ARG A 227 -16.31 16.80 -8.64
CA ARG A 227 -16.15 18.15 -9.18
C ARG A 227 -17.38 18.62 -9.97
N PRO A 228 -17.95 17.84 -10.92
CA PRO A 228 -19.20 18.19 -11.60
C PRO A 228 -20.39 18.34 -10.66
N ASP A 229 -20.58 17.41 -9.70
CA ASP A 229 -21.65 17.51 -8.72
C ASP A 229 -21.52 18.78 -7.87
N THR A 230 -20.31 19.10 -7.42
CA THR A 230 -20.06 20.38 -6.73
C THR A 230 -20.47 21.56 -7.60
N GLY A 231 -20.08 21.57 -8.89
CA GLY A 231 -20.46 22.61 -9.83
C GLY A 231 -21.98 22.78 -9.94
N ALA A 232 -22.73 21.69 -10.06
CA ALA A 232 -24.19 21.70 -10.11
C ALA A 232 -24.82 22.23 -8.81
N GLN A 233 -24.32 21.80 -7.64
CA GLN A 233 -24.78 22.29 -6.34
C GLN A 233 -24.52 23.80 -6.16
N VAL A 234 -23.37 24.30 -6.62
CA VAL A 234 -22.99 25.71 -6.59
C VAL A 234 -23.91 26.55 -7.47
N ALA A 235 -24.13 26.10 -8.72
CA ALA A 235 -25.02 26.77 -9.66
C ALA A 235 -26.44 26.92 -9.10
N ARG A 236 -26.96 25.86 -8.45
CA ARG A 236 -28.28 25.85 -7.81
C ARG A 236 -28.44 26.90 -6.71
N TRP A 237 -27.37 27.27 -5.99
CA TRP A 237 -27.44 28.25 -4.90
C TRP A 237 -27.01 29.66 -5.31
N GLY A 238 -26.47 29.84 -6.52
CA GLY A 238 -25.85 31.10 -6.93
C GLY A 238 -24.72 31.53 -5.99
N ALA A 239 -24.09 30.59 -5.28
CA ALA A 239 -23.08 30.87 -4.27
C ALA A 239 -21.73 31.14 -4.95
N ARG A 240 -21.12 32.29 -4.66
CA ARG A 240 -19.73 32.57 -5.08
C ARG A 240 -18.76 32.08 -4.01
N GLY A 241 -17.62 31.54 -4.43
CA GLY A 241 -16.52 31.14 -3.53
C GLY A 241 -16.58 29.69 -3.01
N LEU A 242 -17.53 28.88 -3.45
CA LEU A 242 -17.52 27.44 -3.20
C LEU A 242 -16.59 26.75 -4.17
N SER A 243 -15.72 25.90 -3.64
CA SER A 243 -14.82 25.03 -4.39
C SER A 243 -15.15 23.56 -4.12
N VAL A 244 -14.57 22.66 -4.93
CA VAL A 244 -14.64 21.20 -4.72
C VAL A 244 -14.27 20.78 -3.30
N ALA A 245 -13.40 21.55 -2.63
CA ALA A 245 -13.00 21.31 -1.26
C ALA A 245 -14.15 21.37 -0.24
N HIS A 246 -15.29 21.96 -0.60
CA HIS A 246 -16.48 22.01 0.25
C HIS A 246 -17.37 20.77 0.12
N HIS A 247 -17.14 19.92 -0.89
CA HIS A 247 -17.91 18.70 -1.07
C HIS A 247 -17.73 17.75 0.12
N PRO A 248 -18.80 17.13 0.65
CA PRO A 248 -18.72 16.20 1.80
C PRO A 248 -17.77 15.02 1.61
N TRP A 249 -17.59 14.53 0.38
CA TRP A 249 -16.65 13.45 0.05
C TRP A 249 -15.21 13.91 -0.22
N PHE A 250 -14.98 15.22 -0.38
CA PHE A 250 -13.64 15.71 -0.70
C PHE A 250 -12.57 15.29 0.33
N PRO A 251 -12.81 15.38 1.65
CA PRO A 251 -11.81 14.99 2.65
C PRO A 251 -11.33 13.55 2.49
N VAL A 252 -12.25 12.59 2.40
CA VAL A 252 -11.91 11.16 2.36
C VAL A 252 -11.18 10.79 1.07
N LEU A 253 -11.57 11.37 -0.06
CA LEU A 253 -10.89 11.13 -1.34
C LEU A 253 -9.51 11.78 -1.39
N THR A 254 -9.37 13.03 -0.96
CA THR A 254 -8.06 13.71 -0.95
C THR A 254 -7.07 13.04 0.01
N ILE A 255 -7.53 12.68 1.21
CA ILE A 255 -6.71 11.94 2.18
C ILE A 255 -6.38 10.54 1.65
N GLY A 256 -7.36 9.86 1.05
CA GLY A 256 -7.18 8.54 0.44
C GLY A 256 -6.13 8.55 -0.68
N MET A 257 -6.16 9.54 -1.58
CA MET A 257 -5.18 9.69 -2.66
C MET A 257 -3.76 9.97 -2.12
N ASP A 258 -3.60 10.82 -1.10
CA ASP A 258 -2.28 11.07 -0.51
C ASP A 258 -1.76 9.86 0.28
N LYS A 259 -2.66 9.12 0.96
CA LYS A 259 -2.33 7.83 1.57
C LYS A 259 -1.87 6.83 0.51
N ALA A 260 -2.57 6.76 -0.63
CA ALA A 260 -2.22 5.90 -1.74
C ALA A 260 -0.83 6.21 -2.29
N ARG A 261 -0.56 7.49 -2.53
CA ARG A 261 0.75 7.96 -2.97
C ARG A 261 1.87 7.54 -2.00
N LEU A 262 1.65 7.66 -0.69
CA LEU A 262 2.66 7.29 0.31
C LEU A 262 3.10 5.82 0.26
N TYR A 263 2.16 4.88 0.13
CA TYR A 263 2.53 3.47 0.01
C TYR A 263 2.96 3.08 -1.41
N LEU A 264 2.49 3.78 -2.45
CA LEU A 264 3.00 3.58 -3.83
C LEU A 264 4.46 4.02 -3.96
N GLU A 265 4.86 5.14 -3.34
CA GLU A 265 6.26 5.56 -3.24
C GLU A 265 7.12 4.51 -2.52
N ALA A 266 6.60 3.93 -1.44
CA ALA A 266 7.27 2.85 -0.72
C ALA A 266 7.40 1.57 -1.58
N LEU A 267 6.35 1.21 -2.32
CA LEU A 267 6.34 0.07 -3.25
C LEU A 267 7.34 0.27 -4.39
N GLU A 268 7.36 1.45 -5.00
CA GLU A 268 8.30 1.79 -6.07
C GLU A 268 9.74 1.75 -5.56
N SER A 269 10.00 2.31 -4.38
CA SER A 269 11.33 2.21 -3.77
C SER A 269 11.71 0.75 -3.47
N ASP A 270 10.79 -0.07 -2.96
CA ASP A 270 11.05 -1.47 -2.66
C ASP A 270 11.28 -2.34 -3.90
N VAL A 271 10.56 -2.08 -4.99
CA VAL A 271 10.63 -2.88 -6.23
C VAL A 271 11.74 -2.38 -7.15
N SER A 272 11.82 -1.07 -7.39
CA SER A 272 12.74 -0.48 -8.36
C SER A 272 14.10 -0.11 -7.75
N GLN A 273 14.14 0.27 -6.48
CA GLN A 273 15.37 0.66 -5.78
C GLN A 273 15.84 -0.40 -4.78
N HIS A 274 15.05 -1.46 -4.61
CA HIS A 274 15.32 -2.57 -3.67
C HIS A 274 15.58 -2.12 -2.23
N THR A 275 14.85 -1.09 -1.77
CA THR A 275 14.86 -0.62 -0.36
C THR A 275 14.03 -1.54 0.55
N THR A 276 13.82 -1.17 1.82
CA THR A 276 13.24 -2.05 2.88
C THR A 276 12.01 -1.48 3.59
N HIS A 277 11.06 -0.94 2.84
CA HIS A 277 9.85 -0.35 3.42
C HIS A 277 8.74 -1.36 3.71
N LEU A 278 8.61 -2.43 2.91
CA LEU A 278 7.47 -3.36 2.96
C LEU A 278 7.91 -4.84 3.01
N PRO A 279 7.38 -5.66 3.94
CA PRO A 279 7.67 -7.09 4.00
C PRO A 279 7.07 -7.95 2.88
N ASP A 280 5.86 -7.62 2.43
CA ASP A 280 5.18 -8.31 1.32
C ASP A 280 4.53 -7.27 0.37
N PRO A 281 5.34 -6.66 -0.51
CA PRO A 281 4.85 -5.63 -1.43
C PRO A 281 3.83 -6.19 -2.44
N ARG A 282 3.94 -7.48 -2.81
CA ARG A 282 3.01 -8.13 -3.74
C ARG A 282 1.61 -8.20 -3.15
N TRP A 283 1.50 -8.69 -1.91
CA TRP A 283 0.22 -8.76 -1.24
C TRP A 283 -0.42 -7.38 -1.08
N LEU A 284 0.36 -6.38 -0.65
CA LEU A 284 -0.16 -5.00 -0.52
C LEU A 284 -0.67 -4.43 -1.84
N VAL A 285 0.04 -4.65 -2.95
CA VAL A 285 -0.41 -4.21 -4.28
C VAL A 285 -1.72 -4.88 -4.66
N ARG A 286 -1.87 -6.19 -4.44
CA ARG A 286 -3.11 -6.92 -4.73
C ARG A 286 -4.28 -6.41 -3.90
N VAL A 287 -4.08 -6.24 -2.58
CA VAL A 287 -5.10 -5.69 -1.68
C VAL A 287 -5.50 -4.28 -2.12
N GLY A 288 -4.53 -3.41 -2.41
CA GLY A 288 -4.79 -2.05 -2.90
C GLY A 288 -5.57 -2.05 -4.22
N LEU A 289 -5.16 -2.93 -5.15
CA LEU A 289 -5.82 -3.09 -6.45
C LEU A 289 -7.29 -3.45 -6.32
N TYR A 290 -7.59 -4.52 -5.59
CA TYR A 290 -8.97 -4.97 -5.41
C TYR A 290 -9.79 -3.96 -4.61
N LEU A 291 -9.20 -3.27 -3.64
CA LEU A 291 -9.89 -2.25 -2.87
C LEU A 291 -10.32 -1.07 -3.74
N GLU A 292 -9.41 -0.55 -4.57
CA GLU A 292 -9.73 0.56 -5.46
C GLU A 292 -10.74 0.13 -6.54
N LEU A 293 -10.66 -1.10 -7.06
CA LEU A 293 -11.67 -1.64 -7.97
C LEU A 293 -13.05 -1.75 -7.30
N LEU A 294 -13.15 -2.37 -6.12
CA LEU A 294 -14.42 -2.55 -5.40
C LEU A 294 -15.05 -1.21 -5.05
N THR A 295 -14.26 -0.28 -4.49
CA THR A 295 -14.74 1.04 -4.10
C THR A 295 -15.11 1.89 -5.32
N ALA A 296 -14.23 2.01 -6.32
CA ALA A 296 -14.50 2.87 -7.46
C ALA A 296 -15.66 2.34 -8.31
N LEU A 297 -15.68 1.05 -8.64
CA LEU A 297 -16.77 0.47 -9.42
C LEU A 297 -18.09 0.46 -8.63
N GLY A 298 -18.03 0.25 -7.31
CA GLY A 298 -19.19 0.39 -6.43
C GLY A 298 -19.79 1.80 -6.47
N VAL A 299 -18.96 2.85 -6.44
CA VAL A 299 -19.38 4.24 -6.61
C VAL A 299 -19.96 4.47 -8.01
N VAL A 300 -19.27 4.00 -9.06
CA VAL A 300 -19.73 4.16 -10.45
C VAL A 300 -21.12 3.56 -10.64
N GLU A 301 -21.34 2.33 -10.18
CA GLU A 301 -22.65 1.69 -10.26
C GLU A 301 -23.70 2.39 -9.40
N ALA A 302 -23.31 2.94 -8.24
CA ALA A 302 -24.23 3.62 -7.36
C ALA A 302 -24.82 4.90 -7.98
N VAL A 303 -24.05 5.59 -8.82
CA VAL A 303 -24.43 6.90 -9.40
C VAL A 303 -24.87 6.85 -10.86
N ARG A 304 -24.85 5.65 -11.49
CA ARG A 304 -25.10 5.48 -12.93
C ARG A 304 -26.46 6.00 -13.43
N ASP A 305 -27.46 6.04 -12.56
CA ASP A 305 -28.81 6.51 -12.89
C ASP A 305 -28.93 8.05 -12.80
N GLU A 306 -27.95 8.72 -12.18
CA GLU A 306 -27.93 10.17 -11.94
C GLU A 306 -26.91 10.92 -12.83
N TYR A 307 -25.85 10.27 -13.27
CA TYR A 307 -24.74 10.87 -14.03
C TYR A 307 -24.46 10.07 -15.31
N PRO A 308 -23.85 10.70 -16.34
CA PRO A 308 -23.26 9.95 -17.44
C PRO A 308 -22.32 8.87 -16.91
N ASP A 309 -22.28 7.73 -17.62
CA ASP A 309 -21.43 6.61 -17.22
C ASP A 309 -19.98 7.08 -17.09
N LEU A 310 -19.38 6.75 -15.93
CA LEU A 310 -18.01 7.12 -15.60
C LEU A 310 -17.01 6.12 -16.22
N LEU A 311 -17.49 5.03 -16.81
CA LEU A 311 -16.70 4.10 -17.60
C LEU A 311 -16.77 4.46 -19.08
N SER A 312 -15.69 4.22 -19.82
CA SER A 312 -15.78 4.17 -21.28
C SER A 312 -16.71 3.02 -21.71
N ALA A 313 -17.22 3.06 -22.95
CA ALA A 313 -18.05 1.98 -23.48
C ALA A 313 -17.34 0.61 -23.43
N GLU A 314 -16.03 0.60 -23.62
CA GLU A 314 -15.19 -0.61 -23.51
C GLU A 314 -15.09 -1.09 -22.06
N GLU A 315 -14.75 -0.20 -21.12
CA GLU A 315 -14.67 -0.53 -19.69
C GLU A 315 -16.01 -1.02 -19.15
N ARG A 316 -17.12 -0.41 -19.58
CA ARG A 316 -18.50 -0.84 -19.27
C ARG A 316 -18.75 -2.26 -19.76
N HIS A 317 -18.47 -2.51 -21.05
CA HIS A 317 -18.63 -3.83 -21.64
C HIS A 317 -17.80 -4.90 -20.89
N MET A 318 -16.55 -4.56 -20.53
CA MET A 318 -15.69 -5.43 -19.73
C MET A 318 -16.27 -5.68 -18.34
N LEU A 319 -16.69 -4.63 -17.63
CA LEU A 319 -17.29 -4.77 -16.30
C LEU A 319 -18.48 -5.71 -16.35
N GLU A 320 -19.33 -5.65 -17.36
CA GLU A 320 -20.52 -6.48 -17.47
C GLU A 320 -20.24 -7.93 -17.88
N HIS A 321 -19.28 -8.16 -18.80
CA HIS A 321 -19.17 -9.45 -19.49
C HIS A 321 -17.86 -10.20 -19.22
N ALA A 322 -16.78 -9.51 -18.83
CA ALA A 322 -15.48 -10.16 -18.69
C ALA A 322 -15.50 -11.17 -17.52
N PRO A 323 -15.07 -12.42 -17.72
CA PRO A 323 -15.04 -13.44 -16.66
C PRO A 323 -14.13 -13.05 -15.49
N VAL A 324 -12.99 -12.42 -15.77
CA VAL A 324 -12.02 -12.00 -14.73
C VAL A 324 -12.59 -10.99 -13.73
N LEU A 325 -13.61 -10.23 -14.12
CA LEU A 325 -14.31 -9.26 -13.27
C LEU A 325 -15.50 -9.86 -12.53
N ALA A 326 -15.88 -11.12 -12.78
CA ALA A 326 -17.01 -11.76 -12.11
C ALA A 326 -16.88 -11.77 -10.58
N PRO A 327 -15.73 -12.14 -9.98
CA PRO A 327 -15.57 -12.12 -8.53
C PRO A 327 -15.68 -10.72 -7.93
N ILE A 328 -15.34 -9.68 -8.69
CA ILE A 328 -15.47 -8.27 -8.29
C ILE A 328 -16.93 -7.85 -8.37
N ARG A 329 -17.62 -8.12 -9.50
CA ARG A 329 -19.05 -7.83 -9.68
C ARG A 329 -19.91 -8.40 -8.55
N GLU A 330 -19.68 -9.66 -8.19
CA GLU A 330 -20.41 -10.35 -7.11
C GLU A 330 -20.24 -9.70 -5.74
N ARG A 331 -19.16 -8.94 -5.55
CA ARG A 331 -18.77 -8.31 -4.29
C ARG A 331 -19.10 -6.82 -4.21
N LEU A 332 -19.58 -6.20 -5.29
CA LEU A 332 -19.94 -4.77 -5.29
C LEU A 332 -21.15 -4.51 -4.39
N ASN A 333 -20.95 -3.72 -3.33
CA ASN A 333 -22.03 -3.26 -2.47
C ASN A 333 -22.63 -1.94 -2.97
N VAL A 334 -23.30 -1.99 -4.12
CA VAL A 334 -23.89 -0.80 -4.78
C VAL A 334 -24.90 -0.09 -3.87
N ALA A 335 -25.66 -0.84 -3.07
CA ALA A 335 -26.64 -0.29 -2.14
C ALA A 335 -25.98 0.59 -1.06
N ALA A 336 -24.93 0.09 -0.40
CA ALA A 336 -24.20 0.89 0.58
C ALA A 336 -23.56 2.13 -0.06
N TRP A 337 -22.98 2.00 -1.25
CA TRP A 337 -22.41 3.16 -1.96
C TRP A 337 -23.47 4.21 -2.34
N ARG A 338 -24.71 3.81 -2.65
CA ARG A 338 -25.85 4.74 -2.82
C ARG A 338 -26.19 5.47 -1.52
N GLU A 339 -26.17 4.78 -0.38
CA GLU A 339 -26.38 5.41 0.92
C GLU A 339 -25.29 6.43 1.24
N VAL A 340 -24.02 6.10 1.00
CA VAL A 340 -22.92 7.06 1.15
C VAL A 340 -23.10 8.25 0.20
N TRP A 341 -23.55 8.00 -1.04
CA TRP A 341 -23.75 9.05 -2.07
C TRP A 341 -24.88 10.02 -1.70
N SER A 342 -25.88 9.55 -0.96
CA SER A 342 -26.95 10.42 -0.43
C SER A 342 -26.43 11.53 0.49
N LEU A 343 -25.23 11.37 1.06
CA LEU A 343 -24.60 12.33 1.98
C LEU A 343 -23.77 13.42 1.25
N ARG A 344 -23.77 13.45 -0.09
CA ARG A 344 -22.98 14.38 -0.93
C ARG A 344 -23.35 15.85 -0.83
N HIS A 345 -24.49 16.19 -0.24
CA HIS A 345 -24.99 17.55 -0.32
C HIS A 345 -24.20 18.52 0.57
N ILE A 346 -23.61 19.55 -0.04
CA ILE A 346 -22.96 20.65 0.67
C ILE A 346 -24.01 21.38 1.53
N ALA A 347 -23.66 21.78 2.74
CA ALA A 347 -24.58 22.56 3.57
C ALA A 347 -24.84 23.92 2.92
N ALA A 348 -26.11 24.30 2.78
CA ALA A 348 -26.49 25.56 2.18
C ALA A 348 -25.81 26.73 2.94
N PRO A 349 -25.23 27.70 2.23
CA PRO A 349 -24.62 28.86 2.89
C PRO A 349 -25.68 29.60 3.71
N SER A 350 -25.35 29.96 4.95
CA SER A 350 -26.25 30.72 5.80
C SER A 350 -26.56 32.07 5.14
N ARG A 351 -27.84 32.46 5.11
CA ARG A 351 -28.27 33.77 4.62
C ARG A 351 -27.85 34.92 5.56
N TRP A 352 -27.57 34.60 6.83
CA TRP A 352 -27.26 35.56 7.90
C TRP A 352 -25.76 35.81 8.09
N LEU A 353 -24.90 34.86 7.71
CA LEU A 353 -23.45 35.06 7.65
C LEU A 353 -23.09 35.53 6.23
N LYS A 354 -21.98 36.27 6.07
CA LYS A 354 -21.53 36.78 4.76
C LYS A 354 -21.72 35.72 3.66
N ARG A 355 -22.48 36.08 2.60
CA ARG A 355 -22.78 35.20 1.45
C ARG A 355 -21.49 34.49 1.02
N GLY A 356 -21.47 33.16 1.13
CA GLY A 356 -20.35 32.33 0.69
C GLY A 356 -19.57 31.59 1.77
N VAL A 357 -19.77 31.87 3.08
CA VAL A 357 -19.13 31.06 4.13
C VAL A 357 -19.95 29.81 4.39
N VAL A 358 -19.47 28.68 3.90
CA VAL A 358 -19.93 27.37 4.32
C VAL A 358 -19.47 27.16 5.76
N GLY A 359 -20.43 27.11 6.68
CA GLY A 359 -20.16 27.11 8.12
C GLY A 359 -20.01 25.71 8.72
N VAL A 360 -20.09 25.67 10.06
CA VAL A 360 -19.99 24.46 10.90
C VAL A 360 -20.90 23.31 10.43
N MET A 361 -22.08 23.62 9.88
CA MET A 361 -23.00 22.60 9.37
C MET A 361 -22.38 21.73 8.26
N ASN A 362 -21.52 22.29 7.41
CA ASN A 362 -20.86 21.47 6.38
C ASN A 362 -19.73 20.63 6.96
N LEU A 363 -19.06 21.12 8.00
CA LEU A 363 -18.07 20.31 8.74
C LEU A 363 -18.75 19.06 9.32
N LEU A 364 -19.96 19.21 9.89
CA LEU A 364 -20.75 18.07 10.37
C LEU A 364 -21.17 17.13 9.24
N ARG A 365 -21.57 17.68 8.08
CA ARG A 365 -21.89 16.83 6.90
C ARG A 365 -20.67 16.08 6.38
N LYS A 366 -19.53 16.73 6.30
CA LYS A 366 -18.24 16.10 5.95
C LYS A 366 -17.88 14.99 6.92
N GLN A 367 -18.01 15.24 8.23
CA GLN A 367 -17.74 14.23 9.24
C GLN A 367 -18.64 12.99 9.05
N ARG A 368 -19.96 13.21 8.88
CA ARG A 368 -20.92 12.12 8.65
C ARG A 368 -20.63 11.37 7.35
N ALA A 369 -20.38 12.09 6.25
CA ALA A 369 -20.06 11.49 4.96
C ALA A 369 -18.73 10.72 4.99
N THR A 370 -17.70 11.26 5.65
CA THR A 370 -16.39 10.61 5.82
C THR A 370 -16.54 9.32 6.60
N ARG A 371 -17.29 9.33 7.71
CA ARG A 371 -17.54 8.13 8.50
C ARG A 371 -18.26 7.05 7.70
N ALA A 372 -19.38 7.39 7.06
CA ALA A 372 -20.13 6.45 6.23
C ALA A 372 -19.28 5.90 5.07
N PHE A 373 -18.47 6.75 4.45
CA PHE A 373 -17.54 6.33 3.40
C PHE A 373 -16.51 5.34 3.94
N LEU A 374 -15.88 5.63 5.09
CA LEU A 374 -14.87 4.75 5.68
C LEU A 374 -15.46 3.41 6.13
N GLU A 375 -16.67 3.40 6.68
CA GLU A 375 -17.40 2.17 7.06
C GLU A 375 -17.57 1.27 5.82
N THR A 376 -18.17 1.78 4.74
CA THR A 376 -18.35 1.02 3.48
C THR A 376 -17.02 0.63 2.84
N HIS A 377 -16.05 1.54 2.83
CA HIS A 377 -14.72 1.29 2.26
C HIS A 377 -13.95 0.20 3.05
N HIS A 378 -14.15 0.08 4.35
CA HIS A 378 -13.53 -1.01 5.14
C HIS A 378 -14.21 -2.37 4.93
N GLU A 379 -15.50 -2.40 4.58
CA GLU A 379 -16.12 -3.63 4.08
C GLU A 379 -15.50 -4.05 2.74
N ASP A 380 -15.29 -3.09 1.84
CA ASP A 380 -14.59 -3.35 0.56
C ASP A 380 -13.14 -3.78 0.79
N LEU A 381 -12.45 -3.26 1.82
CA LEU A 381 -11.10 -3.71 2.20
C LEU A 381 -11.08 -5.17 2.65
N GLU A 382 -12.08 -5.61 3.41
CA GLU A 382 -12.21 -7.01 3.79
C GLU A 382 -12.41 -7.92 2.56
N ARG A 383 -13.27 -7.52 1.62
CA ARG A 383 -13.49 -8.21 0.34
C ARG A 383 -12.23 -8.18 -0.55
N ALA A 384 -11.47 -7.09 -0.51
CA ALA A 384 -10.21 -6.96 -1.23
C ALA A 384 -9.13 -7.92 -0.69
N MET A 385 -9.06 -8.09 0.63
CA MET A 385 -8.18 -9.09 1.26
C MET A 385 -8.57 -10.52 0.87
N GLU A 386 -9.86 -10.81 0.79
CA GLU A 386 -10.36 -12.10 0.28
C GLU A 386 -9.87 -12.36 -1.16
N LEU A 387 -10.06 -11.39 -2.06
CA LEU A 387 -9.66 -11.50 -3.47
C LEU A 387 -8.13 -11.57 -3.64
N ALA A 388 -7.37 -10.87 -2.79
CA ALA A 388 -5.91 -10.95 -2.78
C ALA A 388 -5.40 -12.32 -2.31
N GLY A 389 -6.15 -13.00 -1.44
CA GLY A 389 -5.74 -14.24 -0.81
C GLY A 389 -4.72 -14.03 0.32
N PRO A 390 -4.18 -15.13 0.87
CA PRO A 390 -3.27 -15.06 2.02
C PRO A 390 -1.93 -14.42 1.63
N ALA A 391 -1.42 -13.59 2.54
CA ALA A 391 -0.07 -13.06 2.44
C ALA A 391 1.00 -14.12 2.74
N LEU A 392 2.22 -13.89 2.25
CA LEU A 392 3.35 -14.79 2.50
C LEU A 392 4.02 -14.54 3.86
N GLY A 393 3.81 -13.38 4.46
CA GLY A 393 4.39 -13.00 5.75
C GLY A 393 4.40 -11.48 5.97
N GLY A 394 4.84 -11.05 7.17
CA GLY A 394 5.06 -9.63 7.48
C GLY A 394 3.83 -8.72 7.33
N THR A 395 2.64 -9.30 7.46
CA THR A 395 1.37 -8.56 7.34
C THR A 395 1.15 -7.60 8.47
N HIS A 396 1.66 -7.90 9.68
CA HIS A 396 1.50 -7.01 10.83
C HIS A 396 2.21 -5.66 10.59
N GLU A 397 3.47 -5.71 10.19
CA GLU A 397 4.28 -4.53 9.90
C GLU A 397 3.73 -3.75 8.70
N THR A 398 3.29 -4.47 7.66
CA THR A 398 2.61 -3.87 6.49
C THR A 398 1.36 -3.11 6.93
N TRP A 399 0.52 -3.71 7.77
CA TRP A 399 -0.71 -3.10 8.25
C TRP A 399 -0.47 -1.88 9.14
N LEU A 400 0.53 -1.96 10.03
CA LEU A 400 0.97 -0.82 10.84
C LEU A 400 1.43 0.35 9.98
N ARG A 401 2.20 0.07 8.91
CA ARG A 401 2.64 1.10 7.97
C ARG A 401 1.45 1.75 7.25
N VAL A 402 0.53 0.96 6.71
CA VAL A 402 -0.68 1.44 6.04
C VAL A 402 -1.52 2.33 6.97
N PHE A 403 -1.64 1.95 8.25
CA PHE A 403 -2.33 2.75 9.25
C PHE A 403 -1.62 4.09 9.50
N GLN A 404 -0.31 4.07 9.71
CA GLN A 404 0.48 5.28 9.96
C GLN A 404 0.49 6.23 8.76
N ASP A 405 0.54 5.71 7.53
CA ASP A 405 0.45 6.51 6.31
C ASP A 405 -0.92 7.19 6.18
N ALA A 406 -2.00 6.56 6.65
CA ALA A 406 -3.31 7.21 6.73
C ALA A 406 -3.28 8.42 7.68
N GLU A 407 -2.67 8.28 8.87
CA GLU A 407 -2.53 9.39 9.81
C GLU A 407 -1.61 10.50 9.27
N ARG A 408 -0.50 10.15 8.60
CA ARG A 408 0.36 11.14 7.90
C ARG A 408 -0.44 11.89 6.84
N ALA A 409 -1.26 11.21 6.04
CA ALA A 409 -2.09 11.82 5.01
C ALA A 409 -3.15 12.76 5.62
N VAL A 410 -3.81 12.38 6.73
CA VAL A 410 -4.74 13.25 7.47
C VAL A 410 -4.02 14.54 7.90
N LEU A 411 -2.85 14.41 8.50
CA LEU A 411 -2.08 15.56 9.00
C LEU A 411 -1.61 16.48 7.87
N ARG A 412 -1.23 15.95 6.71
CA ARG A 412 -0.82 16.73 5.53
C ARG A 412 -1.98 17.48 4.88
N ASN A 413 -3.17 16.90 4.87
CA ASN A 413 -4.28 17.40 4.05
C ASN A 413 -5.31 18.23 4.81
N VAL A 414 -5.24 18.35 6.14
CA VAL A 414 -6.29 19.00 6.95
C VAL A 414 -6.71 20.39 6.44
N ASP A 415 -5.75 21.26 6.12
CA ASP A 415 -6.04 22.63 5.71
C ASP A 415 -6.67 22.73 4.31
N VAL A 416 -6.49 21.70 3.49
CA VAL A 416 -7.05 21.59 2.13
C VAL A 416 -8.41 20.87 2.18
N ALA A 417 -8.51 19.79 2.95
CA ALA A 417 -9.72 18.98 3.12
C ALA A 417 -10.84 19.73 3.84
N PHE A 418 -10.49 20.62 4.78
CA PHE A 418 -11.44 21.35 5.61
C PHE A 418 -11.25 22.87 5.53
N PRO A 419 -11.55 23.51 4.38
CA PRO A 419 -11.49 24.96 4.22
C PRO A 419 -12.33 25.72 5.26
N GLU A 420 -13.39 25.10 5.79
CA GLU A 420 -14.26 25.68 6.83
C GLU A 420 -13.49 26.03 8.11
N LEU A 421 -12.39 25.31 8.40
CA LEU A 421 -11.55 25.57 9.57
C LEU A 421 -10.83 26.92 9.48
N ARG A 422 -10.60 27.43 8.26
CA ARG A 422 -9.95 28.74 8.04
C ARG A 422 -10.80 29.90 8.57
N ALA A 423 -12.12 29.73 8.59
CA ALA A 423 -13.04 30.72 9.15
C ALA A 423 -13.03 30.77 10.69
N LEU A 424 -12.46 29.75 11.35
CA LEU A 424 -12.36 29.71 12.81
C LEU A 424 -11.10 30.44 13.31
N PRO A 425 -11.19 31.18 14.44
CA PRO A 425 -10.01 31.70 15.13
C PRO A 425 -9.06 30.56 15.54
N ALA A 426 -7.75 30.84 15.56
CA ALA A 426 -6.72 29.81 15.78
C ALA A 426 -6.92 28.96 17.05
N ARG A 427 -7.35 29.59 18.17
CA ARG A 427 -7.66 28.89 19.42
C ARG A 427 -8.80 27.88 19.27
N TRP A 428 -9.87 28.28 18.58
CA TRP A 428 -11.03 27.42 18.31
C TRP A 428 -10.71 26.31 17.33
N ARG A 429 -9.97 26.62 16.27
CA ARG A 429 -9.49 25.62 15.31
C ARG A 429 -8.71 24.51 16.01
N ARG A 430 -7.76 24.90 16.87
CA ARG A 430 -6.94 23.95 17.65
C ARG A 430 -7.80 23.07 18.53
N TRP A 431 -8.74 23.68 19.26
CA TRP A 431 -9.61 22.94 20.17
C TRP A 431 -10.57 21.99 19.43
N VAL A 432 -11.17 22.41 18.30
CA VAL A 432 -12.00 21.53 17.46
C VAL A 432 -11.22 20.34 16.92
N LEU A 433 -9.96 20.53 16.55
CA LEU A 433 -9.13 19.46 15.99
C LEU A 433 -8.59 18.48 17.04
N TRP A 434 -8.14 18.99 18.20
CA TRP A 434 -7.24 18.25 19.09
C TRP A 434 -7.74 18.03 20.51
N ARG A 435 -8.87 18.61 20.93
CA ARG A 435 -9.35 18.42 22.31
C ARG A 435 -9.55 16.93 22.62
N GLU A 436 -9.46 16.56 23.88
CA GLU A 436 -9.95 15.26 24.34
C GLU A 436 -11.29 15.46 25.06
N CYS A 437 -12.07 14.38 25.14
CA CYS A 437 -13.29 14.34 25.96
C CYS A 437 -13.00 14.94 27.35
N GLY A 438 -13.80 15.93 27.76
CA GLY A 438 -13.66 16.66 29.03
C GLY A 438 -12.74 17.89 29.02
N ASP A 439 -12.08 18.25 27.92
CA ASP A 439 -11.22 19.45 27.82
C ASP A 439 -12.02 20.72 27.44
N PHE A 440 -12.14 21.64 28.39
CA PHE A 440 -12.81 22.93 28.24
C PHE A 440 -11.87 24.15 28.27
N GLU A 441 -10.55 23.97 28.19
CA GLU A 441 -9.56 25.06 28.32
C GLU A 441 -9.78 26.21 27.32
N ALA A 442 -10.21 25.90 26.10
CA ALA A 442 -10.44 26.90 25.06
C ALA A 442 -11.61 27.84 25.36
N LEU A 443 -12.52 27.44 26.25
CA LEU A 443 -13.66 28.24 26.68
C LEU A 443 -13.34 29.16 27.85
N GLY A 444 -12.22 28.97 28.55
CA GLY A 444 -11.88 29.76 29.75
C GLY A 444 -12.91 29.62 30.89
N LEU A 445 -13.77 28.60 30.83
CA LEU A 445 -14.87 28.38 31.75
C LEU A 445 -14.55 27.17 32.62
N GLY A 446 -14.25 27.41 33.90
CA GLY A 446 -14.01 26.36 34.90
C GLY A 446 -15.26 25.52 35.26
N ARG A 447 -16.44 25.94 34.80
CA ARG A 447 -17.70 25.18 34.86
C ARG A 447 -18.53 25.50 33.62
N VAL A 448 -18.78 24.49 32.79
CA VAL A 448 -19.63 24.60 31.61
C VAL A 448 -21.05 24.11 31.98
N PRO A 449 -22.13 24.82 31.57
CA PRO A 449 -23.50 24.37 31.83
C PRO A 449 -23.72 22.92 31.35
N GLY A 450 -24.45 22.11 32.13
CA GLY A 450 -24.61 20.67 31.88
C GLY A 450 -25.09 20.30 30.46
N TRP A 451 -25.90 21.15 29.83
CA TRP A 451 -26.36 20.96 28.46
C TRP A 451 -25.25 21.15 27.41
N LEU A 452 -24.30 22.06 27.63
CA LEU A 452 -23.11 22.23 26.79
C LEU A 452 -22.09 21.11 27.04
N SER A 453 -21.96 20.64 28.29
CA SER A 453 -21.07 19.51 28.61
C SER A 453 -21.47 18.22 27.88
N ARG A 454 -22.76 17.95 27.71
CA ARG A 454 -23.26 16.77 26.96
C ARG A 454 -23.07 16.87 25.44
N TRP A 455 -23.05 18.08 24.89
CA TRP A 455 -22.89 18.30 23.44
C TRP A 455 -21.43 18.44 23.01
N VAL A 456 -20.57 18.90 23.93
CA VAL A 456 -19.22 19.37 23.63
C VAL A 456 -18.16 18.68 24.48
N GLY A 457 -18.48 18.32 25.71
CA GLY A 457 -17.57 17.66 26.65
C GLY A 457 -17.45 16.16 26.44
N ASP A 458 -18.49 15.50 25.94
CA ASP A 458 -18.54 14.04 25.76
C ASP A 458 -17.88 13.55 24.46
N GLN A 459 -17.29 14.45 23.67
CA GLN A 459 -16.69 14.13 22.37
C GLN A 459 -15.27 14.68 22.26
N ASP A 460 -14.34 13.81 21.87
CA ASP A 460 -13.00 14.25 21.48
C ASP A 460 -13.07 15.23 20.29
N GLY A 461 -11.96 15.93 20.06
CA GLY A 461 -11.72 16.70 18.86
C GLY A 461 -11.59 15.78 17.64
N LEU A 462 -11.75 16.38 16.45
CA LEU A 462 -11.89 15.67 15.19
C LEU A 462 -10.79 14.62 14.97
N PHE A 463 -9.53 14.94 15.26
CA PHE A 463 -8.42 14.01 15.04
C PHE A 463 -8.39 12.86 16.03
N ALA A 464 -8.62 13.15 17.31
CA ALA A 464 -8.65 12.14 18.35
C ALA A 464 -9.80 11.14 18.12
N SER A 465 -11.01 11.64 17.79
CA SER A 465 -12.15 10.78 17.49
C SER A 465 -11.93 9.98 16.21
N ALA A 466 -11.47 10.62 15.12
CA ALA A 466 -11.27 9.95 13.84
C ALA A 466 -10.15 8.92 13.90
N SER A 467 -9.03 9.21 14.57
CA SER A 467 -7.92 8.25 14.75
C SER A 467 -8.38 7.03 15.54
N ARG A 468 -9.11 7.21 16.65
CA ARG A 468 -9.65 6.08 17.45
C ARG A 468 -10.64 5.23 16.67
N GLU A 469 -11.56 5.86 15.94
CA GLU A 469 -12.55 5.17 15.11
C GLU A 469 -11.88 4.41 13.95
N TYR A 470 -10.92 5.06 13.28
CA TYR A 470 -10.12 4.43 12.22
C TYR A 470 -9.31 3.24 12.74
N ARG A 471 -8.64 3.40 13.88
CA ARG A 471 -7.87 2.32 14.53
C ARG A 471 -8.75 1.14 14.90
N ARG A 472 -9.92 1.40 15.50
CA ARG A 472 -10.89 0.36 15.84
C ARG A 472 -11.31 -0.42 14.60
N SER A 473 -11.73 0.28 13.55
CA SER A 473 -12.22 -0.35 12.33
C SER A 473 -11.11 -1.14 11.60
N MET A 474 -9.89 -0.61 11.54
CA MET A 474 -8.73 -1.33 11.00
C MET A 474 -8.36 -2.58 11.82
N ASN A 475 -8.52 -2.55 13.15
CA ASN A 475 -8.33 -3.73 14.01
C ASN A 475 -9.43 -4.78 13.80
N GLU A 476 -10.68 -4.36 13.61
CA GLU A 476 -11.79 -5.26 13.32
C GLU A 476 -11.57 -6.00 11.98
N VAL A 477 -11.14 -5.27 10.93
CA VAL A 477 -10.77 -5.88 9.64
C VAL A 477 -9.61 -6.86 9.82
N ALA A 478 -8.54 -6.46 10.53
CA ALA A 478 -7.39 -7.33 10.78
C ALA A 478 -7.77 -8.59 11.56
N HIS A 479 -8.68 -8.48 12.54
CA HIS A 479 -9.18 -9.62 13.30
C HIS A 479 -9.90 -10.63 12.40
N ARG A 480 -10.86 -10.17 11.59
CA ARG A 480 -11.59 -11.05 10.65
C ARG A 480 -10.67 -11.67 9.60
N ALA A 481 -9.70 -10.89 9.09
CA ALA A 481 -8.70 -11.40 8.16
C ALA A 481 -7.80 -12.47 8.79
N ARG A 482 -7.45 -12.32 10.07
CA ARG A 482 -6.69 -13.33 10.83
C ARG A 482 -7.51 -14.62 11.03
N GLU A 483 -8.78 -14.51 11.38
CA GLU A 483 -9.66 -15.69 11.54
C GLU A 483 -9.80 -16.50 10.26
N ARG A 484 -9.74 -15.83 9.10
CA ARG A 484 -9.80 -16.47 7.77
C ARG A 484 -8.43 -16.86 7.21
N GLY A 485 -7.35 -16.64 7.94
CA GLY A 485 -5.99 -17.00 7.54
C GLY A 485 -5.39 -16.12 6.44
N TRP A 486 -5.95 -14.94 6.18
CA TRP A 486 -5.41 -14.01 5.16
C TRP A 486 -4.25 -13.18 5.68
N MET A 487 -4.18 -12.99 6.99
CA MET A 487 -3.24 -12.14 7.68
C MET A 487 -2.78 -12.77 9.00
N VAL A 488 -1.52 -12.54 9.37
CA VAL A 488 -0.97 -12.92 10.68
C VAL A 488 -0.50 -11.66 11.42
N TYR A 489 -0.82 -11.56 12.69
CA TYR A 489 -0.26 -10.55 13.59
C TYR A 489 -0.16 -11.08 15.02
N SER A 490 0.70 -10.45 15.81
CA SER A 490 0.92 -10.80 17.22
C SER A 490 0.25 -9.79 18.16
N GLY A 491 -0.10 -10.22 19.37
CA GLY A 491 -0.75 -9.38 20.38
C GLY A 491 -2.28 -9.42 20.33
N GLY A 492 -2.91 -8.61 21.21
CA GLY A 492 -4.36 -8.49 21.33
C GLY A 492 -5.01 -7.54 20.32
N GLU A 493 -4.25 -6.55 19.84
CA GLU A 493 -4.67 -5.63 18.76
C GLU A 493 -3.57 -5.63 17.68
N CYS A 494 -3.97 -5.56 16.41
CA CYS A 494 -3.02 -5.43 15.31
C CYS A 494 -2.39 -4.03 15.27
N VAL A 495 -3.20 -3.00 15.50
CA VAL A 495 -2.80 -1.59 15.62
C VAL A 495 -3.03 -1.16 17.06
N PRO A 496 -2.03 -1.33 17.95
CA PRO A 496 -2.15 -0.88 19.32
C PRO A 496 -2.14 0.64 19.38
N ARG A 497 -2.60 1.21 20.50
CA ARG A 497 -2.70 2.66 20.68
C ARG A 497 -1.37 3.38 20.48
N GLU A 498 -0.27 2.75 20.88
CA GLU A 498 1.08 3.29 20.82
C GLU A 498 1.59 3.42 19.37
N ALA A 499 1.01 2.66 18.44
CA ALA A 499 1.34 2.74 17.02
C ALA A 499 0.72 3.96 16.32
N SER A 500 -0.28 4.61 16.93
CA SER A 500 -0.89 5.83 16.40
C SER A 500 -0.02 7.06 16.68
N LEU A 501 0.34 7.77 15.61
CA LEU A 501 1.02 9.05 15.62
C LEU A 501 0.17 10.11 16.33
N ILE A 502 -1.14 10.12 16.06
CA ILE A 502 -2.09 11.09 16.64
C ILE A 502 -2.31 10.81 18.13
N GLU A 503 -2.62 9.56 18.51
CA GLU A 503 -2.85 9.21 19.91
C GLU A 503 -1.57 9.30 20.74
N SER A 504 -0.42 8.92 20.17
CA SER A 504 0.89 9.10 20.82
C SER A 504 1.19 10.57 21.07
N TRP A 505 0.92 11.47 20.11
CA TRP A 505 1.10 12.90 20.30
C TRP A 505 0.22 13.45 21.43
N LEU A 506 -1.06 13.04 21.48
CA LEU A 506 -1.98 13.41 22.57
C LEU A 506 -1.46 12.93 23.94
N GLY A 507 -0.92 11.72 24.01
CA GLY A 507 -0.28 11.18 25.22
C GLY A 507 0.95 11.99 25.66
N HIS A 508 1.82 12.39 24.73
CA HIS A 508 3.01 13.20 25.03
C HIS A 508 2.67 14.64 25.43
N ALA A 509 1.59 15.22 24.88
CA ALA A 509 1.10 16.53 25.28
C ALA A 509 0.62 16.54 26.74
N ARG A 510 0.02 15.45 27.23
CA ARG A 510 -0.33 15.26 28.65
C ARG A 510 0.90 15.18 29.55
N GLY A 511 1.93 14.43 29.15
CA GLY A 511 3.16 14.26 29.96
C GLY A 511 3.91 15.57 30.22
N ARG A 512 3.83 16.53 29.28
CA ARG A 512 4.38 17.88 29.46
C ARG A 512 3.50 18.84 30.26
N ARG A 513 2.23 18.50 30.51
CA ARG A 513 1.28 19.28 31.32
C ARG A 513 1.28 18.90 32.80
N ALA A 514 2.09 17.91 33.24
CA ALA A 514 2.37 17.70 34.65
C ALA A 514 3.19 18.88 35.21
N PRO A 515 2.97 19.33 36.46
CA PRO A 515 3.36 20.66 36.89
C PRO A 515 4.88 20.76 37.05
N ARG A 516 5.56 21.36 36.07
CA ARG A 516 6.76 22.14 36.35
C ARG A 516 6.34 23.59 36.48
N ALA A 517 6.47 24.09 37.71
CA ALA A 517 6.34 25.50 38.01
C ALA A 517 7.22 26.33 37.07
N GLU A 518 6.63 27.41 36.57
CA GLU A 518 7.29 28.62 36.12
C GLU A 518 8.41 28.46 35.08
N SER A 519 8.04 28.43 33.80
CA SER A 519 8.74 29.18 32.75
C SER A 519 8.00 29.05 31.41
N GLU A 520 7.56 30.19 30.88
CA GLU A 520 7.14 30.51 29.49
C GLU A 520 6.20 29.56 28.70
N PRO A 521 5.20 30.09 27.99
CA PRO A 521 4.36 29.26 27.12
C PRO A 521 5.22 28.62 26.04
N ALA A 522 5.33 27.29 26.07
CA ALA A 522 6.02 26.49 25.07
C ALA A 522 5.65 26.98 23.66
N SER A 523 6.63 27.60 23.00
CA SER A 523 6.53 27.97 21.60
C SER A 523 6.25 26.69 20.79
N TRP A 524 5.23 26.80 19.94
CA TRP A 524 4.83 25.74 19.02
C TRP A 524 6.03 25.33 18.16
N PRO A 525 6.06 24.10 17.64
CA PRO A 525 6.89 23.89 16.49
C PRO A 525 6.38 24.84 15.41
N SER A 526 7.23 25.79 15.02
CA SER A 526 7.25 26.28 13.65
C SER A 526 7.25 25.08 12.69
N GLY A 527 6.98 25.29 11.40
CA GLY A 527 6.87 24.22 10.39
C GLY A 527 7.93 23.10 10.46
N ALA A 528 9.10 23.34 11.08
CA ALA A 528 10.16 22.37 11.35
C ALA A 528 9.80 21.19 12.30
N GLY A 529 9.01 21.38 13.36
CA GLY A 529 8.66 20.27 14.28
C GLY A 529 7.47 19.44 13.79
N PHE A 530 6.57 20.07 13.02
CA PHE A 530 5.51 19.40 12.28
C PHE A 530 6.09 18.59 11.11
N ALA A 531 7.08 19.16 10.40
CA ALA A 531 7.82 18.45 9.37
C ALA A 531 8.49 17.17 9.90
N ARG A 532 9.07 17.17 11.11
CA ARG A 532 9.70 15.96 11.70
C ARG A 532 8.75 14.81 12.01
N LEU A 533 7.48 15.10 12.31
CA LEU A 533 6.44 14.10 12.56
C LEU A 533 5.87 13.54 11.25
N VAL A 534 5.99 14.31 10.16
CA VAL A 534 5.50 13.98 8.81
C VAL A 534 6.60 13.37 7.92
N SER A 535 7.87 13.62 8.25
CA SER A 535 9.07 13.16 7.52
C SER A 535 9.74 11.91 8.11
N LYS A 536 9.28 11.44 9.28
CA LYS A 536 9.61 10.13 9.85
C LYS A 536 8.44 9.19 9.62
#